data_AF-A0A1V9VD18-F1
#
_entry.id   AF-A0A1V9VD18-F1
#
_cell.length_a   1.000
_cell.length_b   1.000
_cell.length_c   1.000
_cell.angle_alpha   90.00
_cell.angle_beta   90.00
_cell.angle_gamma   90.00
#
_symmetry.space_group_name_H-M   'P 1'
#
loop_
_entity.id
_entity.type
_entity.pdbx_description
1 polymer ?
#
loop_
_entity_poly.entity_id
_entity_poly.type
_entity_poly.pdbx_seq_one_letter_code
_entity_poly.pdbx_strand_id
1 'polypeptide(L)'
;MYNDDTIVAIATASGIGSISIVRVSGAKALEIALKISQKTTINPRIIDEAIVLYFKSPNSFTGEDIVEFQIHGGVAIASLVLDTVLEYGARMATAGEFSKRAFLNNKIDLSKAEAISKIIEARSSDAVKLLARQLKGELKDFVEDIREDLLFMLAYTEVTIDYAEEDLPSDIFSKIEEKISKIEQKEEALKISKSILLFKKALFENSPAVAILAPYSKTVSKTIEAITTPP
;
A
#
# COMPACT_ATOMS: atom_id res chain seq x y z
N MET A 1 -18.00 -6.51 12.66
CA MET A 1 -18.30 -7.63 11.74
C MET A 1 -18.09 -7.13 10.33
N TYR A 2 -17.25 -7.83 9.55
CA TYR A 2 -16.96 -7.47 8.18
C TYR A 2 -18.21 -7.69 7.31
N ASN A 3 -18.51 -6.78 6.38
CA ASN A 3 -19.59 -7.00 5.42
C ASN A 3 -19.02 -7.86 4.29
N ASP A 4 -19.58 -9.05 4.07
CA ASP A 4 -19.12 -10.04 3.08
C ASP A 4 -19.52 -9.67 1.64
N ASP A 5 -19.62 -8.36 1.38
CA ASP A 5 -19.97 -7.82 0.09
C ASP A 5 -18.85 -8.05 -0.91
N THR A 6 -19.22 -8.33 -2.15
CA THR A 6 -18.29 -8.30 -3.28
C THR A 6 -18.15 -6.87 -3.80
N ILE A 7 -16.92 -6.39 -3.93
CA ILE A 7 -16.62 -5.02 -4.38
C ILE A 7 -16.00 -4.99 -5.77
N VAL A 8 -16.19 -3.87 -6.47
CA VAL A 8 -15.60 -3.60 -7.78
C VAL A 8 -15.03 -2.18 -7.87
N ALA A 9 -13.93 -2.02 -8.61
CA ALA A 9 -13.43 -0.71 -9.05
C ALA A 9 -12.59 -0.83 -10.34
N ILE A 10 -12.41 0.29 -11.03
CA ILE A 10 -11.37 0.44 -12.05
C ILE A 10 -10.02 0.55 -11.33
N ALA A 11 -9.09 -0.36 -11.62
CA ALA A 11 -7.78 -0.48 -10.97
C ALA A 11 -6.64 0.21 -11.73
N THR A 12 -6.90 0.68 -12.95
CA THR A 12 -5.95 1.48 -13.76
C THR A 12 -6.18 2.97 -13.57
N ALA A 13 -5.15 3.77 -13.84
CA ALA A 13 -5.29 5.24 -13.86
C ALA A 13 -6.36 5.69 -14.87
N SER A 14 -7.07 6.76 -14.54
CA SER A 14 -8.06 7.36 -15.44
C SER A 14 -7.39 7.94 -16.68
N GLY A 15 -7.92 7.63 -17.86
CA GLY A 15 -7.42 8.15 -19.13
C GLY A 15 -7.64 7.18 -20.27
N ILE A 16 -7.06 7.51 -21.43
CA ILE A 16 -7.03 6.62 -22.59
C ILE A 16 -5.70 5.86 -22.55
N GLY A 17 -5.78 4.54 -22.57
CA GLY A 17 -4.62 3.67 -22.61
C GLY A 17 -4.87 2.44 -23.49
N SER A 18 -3.87 1.58 -23.61
CA SER A 18 -4.04 0.29 -24.30
C SER A 18 -4.92 -0.65 -23.49
N ILE A 19 -4.81 -0.64 -22.16
CA ILE A 19 -5.52 -1.56 -21.26
C ILE A 19 -6.17 -0.79 -20.11
N SER A 20 -7.39 -1.18 -19.74
CA SER A 20 -8.02 -0.85 -18.47
C SER A 20 -8.32 -2.14 -17.70
N ILE A 21 -8.16 -2.08 -16.39
CA ILE A 21 -8.44 -3.22 -15.50
C ILE A 21 -9.62 -2.87 -14.62
N VAL A 22 -10.68 -3.67 -14.70
CA VAL A 22 -11.79 -3.66 -13.73
C VAL A 22 -11.59 -4.83 -12.78
N ARG A 23 -11.37 -4.54 -11.50
CA ARG A 23 -11.07 -5.54 -10.46
C ARG A 23 -12.28 -5.75 -9.57
N VAL A 24 -12.65 -7.02 -9.37
CA VAL A 24 -13.73 -7.50 -8.51
C VAL A 24 -13.13 -8.34 -7.39
N SER A 25 -13.58 -8.17 -6.15
CA SER A 25 -13.09 -8.94 -4.99
C SER A 25 -14.21 -9.28 -4.02
N GLY A 26 -14.28 -10.55 -3.59
CA GLY A 26 -15.26 -11.05 -2.62
C GLY A 26 -15.89 -12.37 -3.06
N ALA A 27 -16.78 -12.92 -2.23
CA ALA A 27 -17.35 -14.26 -2.40
C ALA A 27 -18.06 -14.50 -3.75
N LYS A 28 -18.63 -13.46 -4.37
CA LYS A 28 -19.35 -13.57 -5.66
C LYS A 28 -18.48 -13.21 -6.86
N ALA A 29 -17.20 -12.89 -6.69
CA ALA A 29 -16.34 -12.41 -7.77
C ALA A 29 -16.30 -13.38 -8.97
N LEU A 30 -16.11 -14.68 -8.70
CA LEU A 30 -16.11 -15.71 -9.75
C LEU A 30 -17.49 -15.90 -10.38
N GLU A 31 -18.56 -15.94 -9.58
CA GLU A 31 -19.93 -16.08 -10.08
C GLU A 31 -20.30 -14.97 -11.05
N ILE A 32 -20.00 -13.71 -10.67
CA ILE A 32 -20.24 -12.54 -11.51
C ILE A 32 -19.46 -12.65 -12.82
N ALA A 33 -18.19 -13.05 -12.77
CA ALA A 33 -17.35 -13.20 -13.96
C ALA A 33 -17.86 -14.29 -14.92
N LEU A 34 -18.36 -15.40 -14.38
CA LEU A 34 -18.96 -16.47 -15.18
C LEU A 34 -20.24 -16.01 -15.90
N LYS A 35 -21.08 -15.22 -15.21
CA LYS A 35 -22.28 -14.62 -15.83
C LYS A 35 -21.93 -13.64 -16.95
N ILE A 36 -20.93 -12.78 -16.73
CA ILE A 36 -20.50 -11.77 -17.70
C ILE A 36 -19.81 -12.40 -18.92
N SER A 37 -18.95 -13.41 -18.71
CA SER A 37 -18.15 -14.00 -19.79
C SER A 37 -18.92 -14.94 -20.74
N GLN A 38 -20.19 -15.25 -20.44
CA GLN A 38 -21.11 -16.01 -21.30
C GLN A 38 -20.50 -17.26 -21.97
N LYS A 39 -19.62 -18.02 -21.29
CA LYS A 39 -19.02 -19.27 -21.84
C LYS A 39 -20.01 -20.45 -22.02
N THR A 40 -21.30 -20.17 -22.25
CA THR A 40 -22.33 -21.10 -22.74
C THR A 40 -23.44 -20.44 -23.59
N THR A 41 -23.14 -19.35 -24.34
CA THR A 41 -23.83 -18.86 -25.59
C THR A 41 -24.59 -17.50 -25.53
N ILE A 42 -24.06 -16.51 -26.28
CA ILE A 42 -24.59 -15.41 -27.17
C ILE A 42 -25.78 -14.48 -26.77
N ASN A 43 -25.52 -13.16 -26.53
CA ASN A 43 -25.98 -11.93 -27.28
C ASN A 43 -26.03 -10.64 -26.38
N PRO A 44 -26.12 -9.37 -26.88
CA PRO A 44 -25.78 -8.74 -28.18
C PRO A 44 -24.94 -7.44 -27.99
N ARG A 45 -24.02 -7.41 -27.02
CA ARG A 45 -22.96 -6.38 -26.94
C ARG A 45 -21.68 -7.08 -26.54
N ILE A 46 -20.85 -7.41 -27.52
CA ILE A 46 -19.42 -7.58 -27.25
C ILE A 46 -18.97 -6.22 -26.74
N ILE A 47 -18.85 -6.08 -25.42
CA ILE A 47 -18.34 -4.85 -24.81
C ILE A 47 -16.88 -4.69 -25.23
N ASP A 48 -16.16 -5.81 -25.27
CA ASP A 48 -14.79 -5.89 -25.73
C ASP A 48 -14.27 -7.35 -25.82
N GLU A 49 -13.18 -7.58 -26.53
CA GLU A 49 -12.35 -8.79 -26.35
C GLU A 49 -11.46 -8.59 -25.11
N ALA A 50 -11.75 -9.34 -24.05
CA ALA A 50 -11.12 -9.15 -22.73
C ALA A 50 -10.33 -10.38 -22.28
N ILE A 51 -9.23 -10.15 -21.55
CA ILE A 51 -8.58 -11.19 -20.75
C ILE A 51 -9.19 -11.16 -19.35
N VAL A 52 -9.63 -12.32 -18.87
CA VAL A 52 -10.15 -12.47 -17.50
C VAL A 52 -9.15 -13.26 -16.67
N LEU A 53 -8.62 -12.64 -15.60
CA LEU A 53 -7.76 -13.31 -14.64
C LEU A 53 -8.56 -13.63 -13.38
N TYR A 54 -8.44 -14.87 -12.90
CA TYR A 54 -9.04 -15.31 -11.64
C TYR A 54 -7.94 -15.69 -10.65
N PHE A 55 -7.99 -15.06 -9.48
CA PHE A 55 -7.15 -15.37 -8.33
C PHE A 55 -8.03 -16.00 -7.25
N LYS A 56 -7.84 -17.32 -7.07
CA LYS A 56 -8.59 -18.09 -6.07
C LYS A 56 -8.11 -17.77 -4.66
N SER A 57 -9.04 -17.56 -3.73
CA SER A 57 -8.76 -17.46 -2.30
C SER A 57 -8.04 -18.72 -1.79
N PRO A 58 -7.05 -18.60 -0.88
CA PRO A 58 -6.53 -17.37 -0.27
C PRO A 58 -5.37 -16.73 -1.04
N ASN A 59 -5.08 -17.19 -2.26
CA ASN A 59 -3.91 -16.82 -3.06
C ASN A 59 -4.16 -15.60 -3.96
N SER A 60 -4.74 -14.55 -3.38
CA SER A 60 -5.04 -13.28 -4.04
C SER A 60 -4.52 -12.10 -3.21
N PHE A 61 -4.59 -10.89 -3.77
CA PHE A 61 -4.17 -9.67 -3.08
C PHE A 61 -4.96 -9.43 -1.78
N THR A 62 -6.29 -9.52 -1.83
CA THR A 62 -7.15 -9.31 -0.65
C THR A 62 -7.26 -10.55 0.23
N GLY A 63 -6.90 -11.74 -0.26
CA GLY A 63 -7.16 -13.01 0.41
C GLY A 63 -8.53 -13.60 0.10
N GLU A 64 -9.39 -12.88 -0.60
CA GLU A 64 -10.68 -13.37 -1.13
C GLU A 64 -10.54 -13.82 -2.58
N ASP A 65 -11.61 -14.34 -3.18
CA ASP A 65 -11.65 -14.50 -4.63
C ASP A 65 -11.54 -13.13 -5.30
N ILE A 66 -10.65 -13.02 -6.29
CA ILE A 66 -10.49 -11.82 -7.12
C ILE A 66 -10.63 -12.19 -8.58
N VAL A 67 -11.38 -11.38 -9.33
CA VAL A 67 -11.40 -11.41 -10.79
C VAL A 67 -10.96 -10.07 -11.34
N GLU A 68 -10.12 -10.08 -12.37
CA GLU A 68 -9.73 -8.90 -13.14
C GLU A 68 -10.18 -9.04 -14.59
N PHE A 69 -10.96 -8.07 -15.06
CA PHE A 69 -11.27 -7.90 -16.48
C PHE A 69 -10.25 -6.93 -17.07
N GLN A 70 -9.38 -7.42 -17.92
CA GLN A 70 -8.42 -6.63 -18.69
C GLN A 70 -9.01 -6.41 -20.09
N ILE A 71 -9.43 -5.17 -20.32
CA ILE A 71 -10.13 -4.70 -21.52
C ILE A 71 -9.32 -3.59 -22.18
N HIS A 72 -9.68 -3.16 -23.39
CA HIS A 72 -9.12 -1.97 -24.00
C HIS A 72 -9.30 -0.76 -23.09
N GLY A 73 -8.26 0.07 -23.03
CA GLY A 73 -8.16 1.20 -22.09
C GLY A 73 -9.05 2.40 -22.39
N GLY A 74 -10.21 2.20 -23.02
CA GLY A 74 -11.21 3.24 -23.24
C GLY A 74 -12.06 3.45 -21.98
N VAL A 75 -12.17 4.71 -21.53
CA VAL A 75 -12.97 5.08 -20.33
C VAL A 75 -14.41 4.56 -20.43
N ALA A 76 -15.05 4.68 -21.59
CA ALA A 76 -16.42 4.22 -21.80
C ALA A 76 -16.57 2.69 -21.66
N ILE A 77 -15.58 1.92 -22.12
CA ILE A 77 -15.59 0.44 -22.02
C ILE A 77 -15.41 0.03 -20.56
N ALA A 78 -14.47 0.67 -19.85
CA ALA A 78 -14.26 0.42 -18.43
C ALA A 78 -15.49 0.74 -17.57
N SER A 79 -16.16 1.86 -17.84
CA SER A 79 -17.44 2.19 -17.20
C SER A 79 -18.51 1.15 -17.51
N LEU A 80 -18.64 0.70 -18.76
CA LEU A 80 -19.66 -0.29 -19.13
C LEU A 80 -19.44 -1.64 -18.42
N VAL A 81 -18.20 -2.11 -18.32
CA VAL A 81 -17.87 -3.33 -17.55
C VAL A 81 -18.11 -3.12 -16.06
N LEU A 82 -17.72 -1.97 -15.51
CA LEU A 82 -17.98 -1.61 -14.11
C LEU A 82 -19.48 -1.65 -13.80
N ASP A 83 -20.30 -0.98 -14.60
CA ASP A 83 -21.75 -0.93 -14.44
C ASP A 83 -22.37 -2.32 -14.55
N THR A 84 -21.91 -3.13 -15.50
CA THR A 84 -22.34 -4.53 -15.65
C THR A 84 -22.04 -5.35 -14.38
N VAL A 85 -20.84 -5.19 -13.79
CA VAL A 85 -20.48 -5.88 -12.54
C VAL A 85 -21.35 -5.44 -11.36
N LEU A 86 -21.69 -4.14 -11.29
CA LEU A 86 -22.60 -3.61 -10.27
C LEU A 86 -24.02 -4.20 -10.41
N GLU A 87 -24.53 -4.31 -11.63
CA GLU A 87 -25.84 -4.94 -11.92
C GLU A 87 -25.92 -6.40 -11.44
N TYR A 88 -24.80 -7.13 -11.49
CA TYR A 88 -24.72 -8.51 -10.98
C TYR A 88 -24.50 -8.60 -9.45
N GLY A 89 -24.63 -7.50 -8.72
CA GLY A 89 -24.70 -7.48 -7.25
C GLY A 89 -23.38 -7.21 -6.54
N ALA A 90 -22.38 -6.68 -7.25
CA ALA A 90 -21.22 -6.06 -6.59
C ALA A 90 -21.55 -4.63 -6.14
N ARG A 91 -20.76 -4.11 -5.20
CA ARG A 91 -20.79 -2.71 -4.76
C ARG A 91 -19.52 -1.98 -5.20
N MET A 92 -19.61 -0.67 -5.45
CA MET A 92 -18.41 0.16 -5.64
C MET A 92 -17.49 0.09 -4.42
N ALA A 93 -16.21 -0.20 -4.64
CA ALA A 93 -15.20 -0.17 -3.59
C ALA A 93 -14.97 1.26 -3.08
N THR A 94 -14.76 1.43 -1.77
CA THR A 94 -14.30 2.70 -1.21
C THR A 94 -12.81 2.90 -1.44
N ALA A 95 -12.31 4.14 -1.27
CA ALA A 95 -10.88 4.43 -1.36
C ALA A 95 -10.06 3.52 -0.43
N GLY A 96 -9.05 2.84 -0.99
CA GLY A 96 -8.19 1.91 -0.25
C GLY A 96 -8.86 0.61 0.22
N GLU A 97 -10.12 0.32 -0.17
CA GLU A 97 -10.85 -0.84 0.36
C GLU A 97 -10.12 -2.15 0.09
N PHE A 98 -9.59 -2.37 -1.12
CA PHE A 98 -8.81 -3.58 -1.46
C PHE A 98 -7.61 -3.80 -0.52
N SER A 99 -6.80 -2.76 -0.28
CA SER A 99 -5.66 -2.84 0.65
C SER A 99 -6.12 -3.04 2.09
N LYS A 100 -7.25 -2.43 2.48
CA LYS A 100 -7.87 -2.68 3.79
C LYS A 100 -8.32 -4.13 3.95
N ARG A 101 -8.93 -4.74 2.91
CA ARG A 101 -9.29 -6.17 2.92
C ARG A 101 -8.06 -7.04 3.06
N ALA A 102 -7.00 -6.75 2.28
CA ALA A 102 -5.72 -7.45 2.37
C ALA A 102 -5.12 -7.40 3.78
N PHE A 103 -5.17 -6.24 4.43
CA PHE A 103 -4.72 -6.09 5.82
C PHE A 103 -5.55 -6.93 6.80
N LEU A 104 -6.89 -6.83 6.72
CA LEU A 104 -7.80 -7.56 7.60
C LEU A 104 -7.71 -9.09 7.43
N ASN A 105 -7.41 -9.55 6.22
CA ASN A 105 -7.20 -10.96 5.91
C ASN A 105 -5.73 -11.42 6.12
N ASN A 106 -4.92 -10.63 6.85
CA ASN A 106 -3.53 -10.93 7.18
C ASN A 106 -2.62 -11.18 5.97
N LYS A 107 -2.99 -10.67 4.79
CA LYS A 107 -2.16 -10.76 3.56
C LYS A 107 -1.00 -9.78 3.60
N ILE A 108 -1.23 -8.62 4.22
CA ILE A 108 -0.25 -7.55 4.39
C ILE A 108 -0.38 -6.97 5.81
N ASP A 109 0.70 -6.41 6.34
CA ASP A 109 0.67 -5.57 7.54
C ASP A 109 0.40 -4.09 7.18
N LEU A 110 0.18 -3.26 8.21
CA LEU A 110 -0.16 -1.85 8.02
C LEU A 110 0.98 -1.07 7.35
N SER A 111 2.24 -1.43 7.63
CA SER A 111 3.40 -0.76 7.02
C SER A 111 3.47 -1.00 5.51
N LYS A 112 3.10 -2.21 5.07
CA LYS A 112 2.96 -2.54 3.63
C LYS A 112 1.77 -1.82 3.01
N ALA A 113 0.62 -1.79 3.67
CA ALA A 113 -0.56 -1.06 3.18
C ALA A 113 -0.25 0.42 2.93
N GLU A 114 0.48 1.07 3.85
CA GLU A 114 0.93 2.46 3.69
C GLU A 114 1.95 2.61 2.54
N ALA A 115 2.90 1.68 2.42
CA ALA A 115 3.90 1.70 1.36
C ALA A 115 3.30 1.57 -0.04
N ILE A 116 2.22 0.81 -0.21
CA ILE A 116 1.50 0.70 -1.50
C ILE A 116 0.97 2.06 -1.96
N SER A 117 0.38 2.86 -1.06
CA SER A 117 -0.11 4.20 -1.45
C SER A 117 1.06 5.11 -1.83
N LYS A 118 2.12 5.10 -1.01
CA LYS A 118 3.28 5.97 -1.21
C LYS A 118 4.07 5.64 -2.47
N ILE A 119 4.16 4.37 -2.87
CA ILE A 119 4.93 3.98 -4.05
C ILE A 119 4.23 4.42 -5.35
N ILE A 120 2.90 4.44 -5.35
CA ILE A 120 2.08 4.95 -6.47
C ILE A 120 2.30 6.46 -6.65
N GLU A 121 2.46 7.20 -5.55
CA GLU A 121 2.66 8.66 -5.55
C GLU A 121 4.14 9.08 -5.73
N ALA A 122 5.08 8.14 -5.63
CA ALA A 122 6.50 8.44 -5.57
C ALA A 122 7.00 9.07 -6.89
N ARG A 123 7.65 10.24 -6.77
CA ARG A 123 8.21 10.99 -7.91
C ARG A 123 9.74 10.86 -8.06
N SER A 124 10.40 10.14 -7.16
CA SER A 124 11.85 9.95 -7.15
C SER A 124 12.19 8.47 -7.12
N SER A 125 13.20 8.07 -7.90
CA SER A 125 13.70 6.69 -7.95
C SER A 125 14.22 6.21 -6.59
N ASP A 126 14.81 7.09 -5.79
CA ASP A 126 15.28 6.75 -4.44
C ASP A 126 14.10 6.49 -3.48
N ALA A 127 13.01 7.26 -3.61
CA ALA A 127 11.79 7.02 -2.84
C ALA A 127 11.17 5.67 -3.22
N VAL A 128 11.12 5.33 -4.51
CA VAL A 128 10.63 4.03 -4.99
C VAL A 128 11.48 2.88 -4.42
N LYS A 129 12.81 2.98 -4.44
CA LYS A 129 13.70 1.96 -3.85
C LYS A 129 13.46 1.76 -2.37
N LEU A 130 13.31 2.84 -1.60
CA LEU A 130 13.02 2.78 -0.17
C LEU A 130 11.67 2.10 0.10
N LEU A 131 10.62 2.50 -0.62
CA LEU A 131 9.29 1.95 -0.46
C LEU A 131 9.22 0.48 -0.90
N ALA A 132 9.99 0.07 -1.91
CA ALA A 132 10.13 -1.32 -2.31
C ALA A 132 10.72 -2.20 -1.18
N ARG A 133 11.69 -1.69 -0.42
CA ARG A 133 12.21 -2.37 0.78
C ARG A 133 11.15 -2.53 1.86
N GLN A 134 10.35 -1.48 2.09
CA GLN A 134 9.22 -1.55 3.03
C GLN A 134 8.17 -2.57 2.58
N LEU A 135 7.85 -2.64 1.29
CA LEU A 135 6.95 -3.65 0.72
C LEU A 135 7.46 -5.09 0.90
N LYS A 136 8.79 -5.30 0.88
CA LYS A 136 9.40 -6.59 1.17
C LYS A 136 9.22 -7.02 2.63
N GLY A 137 9.00 -6.08 3.55
CA GLY A 137 8.74 -6.36 4.96
C GLY A 137 9.84 -5.89 5.91
N GLU A 138 10.89 -5.22 5.42
CA GLU A 138 12.04 -4.83 6.27
C GLU A 138 11.63 -4.00 7.49
N LEU A 139 10.62 -3.12 7.36
CA LEU A 139 10.10 -2.34 8.49
C LEU A 139 9.30 -3.20 9.47
N LYS A 140 8.56 -4.20 8.96
CA LYS A 140 7.85 -5.17 9.81
C LYS A 140 8.87 -5.94 10.64
N ASP A 141 9.88 -6.52 9.98
CA ASP A 141 10.90 -7.33 10.64
C ASP A 141 11.64 -6.52 11.72
N PHE A 142 11.99 -5.27 11.41
CA PHE A 142 12.60 -4.36 12.38
C PHE A 142 11.73 -4.12 13.63
N VAL A 143 10.41 -3.94 13.46
CA VAL A 143 9.48 -3.74 14.58
C VAL A 143 9.24 -5.03 15.35
N GLU A 144 9.15 -6.17 14.65
CA GLU A 144 8.99 -7.50 15.26
C GLU A 144 10.19 -7.85 16.14
N ASP A 145 11.42 -7.59 15.69
CA ASP A 145 12.64 -7.78 16.50
C ASP A 145 12.56 -7.02 17.83
N ILE A 146 12.12 -5.75 17.79
CA ILE A 146 11.97 -4.93 19.01
C ILE A 146 10.85 -5.49 19.88
N ARG A 147 9.73 -5.92 19.29
CA ARG A 147 8.60 -6.52 20.01
C ARG A 147 9.02 -7.79 20.74
N GLU A 148 9.84 -8.64 20.12
CA GLU A 148 10.36 -9.86 20.74
C GLU A 148 11.25 -9.54 21.94
N ASP A 149 12.14 -8.55 21.81
CA ASP A 149 12.97 -8.09 22.93
C ASP A 149 12.12 -7.53 24.09
N LEU A 150 11.10 -6.74 23.79
CA LEU A 150 10.17 -6.20 24.79
C LEU A 150 9.36 -7.29 25.49
N LEU A 151 8.87 -8.30 24.75
CA LEU A 151 8.15 -9.43 25.33
C LEU A 151 9.04 -10.29 26.22
N PHE A 152 10.29 -10.49 25.84
CA PHE A 152 11.27 -11.19 26.67
C PHE A 152 11.44 -10.48 28.03
N MET A 153 11.62 -9.16 28.01
CA MET A 153 11.78 -8.37 29.24
C MET A 153 10.50 -8.38 30.08
N LEU A 154 9.33 -8.21 29.45
CA LEU A 154 8.03 -8.24 30.13
C LEU A 154 7.79 -9.59 30.82
N ALA A 155 8.03 -10.70 30.12
CA ALA A 155 7.87 -12.03 30.69
C ALA A 155 8.76 -12.23 31.92
N TYR A 156 10.00 -11.72 31.87
CA TYR A 156 10.91 -11.84 33.01
C TYR A 156 10.50 -10.96 34.20
N THR A 157 10.08 -9.71 33.95
CA THR A 157 9.60 -8.85 35.03
C THR A 157 8.39 -9.45 35.72
N GLU A 158 7.48 -10.09 34.95
CA GLU A 158 6.30 -10.75 35.51
C GLU A 158 6.70 -11.94 36.42
N VAL A 159 7.59 -12.81 35.93
CA VAL A 159 8.09 -13.96 36.73
C VAL A 159 8.81 -13.51 37.99
N THR A 160 9.61 -12.44 37.90
CA THR A 160 10.34 -11.90 39.07
C THR A 160 9.38 -11.35 40.14
N ILE A 161 8.27 -10.74 39.72
CA ILE A 161 7.24 -10.24 40.63
C ILE A 161 6.47 -11.39 41.28
N ASP A 162 6.06 -12.37 40.49
CA ASP A 162 5.23 -13.49 40.95
C ASP A 162 6.01 -14.51 41.79
N TYR A 163 7.32 -14.67 41.55
CA TYR A 163 8.18 -15.69 42.19
C TYR A 163 9.45 -15.08 42.79
N ALA A 164 9.30 -14.03 43.61
CA ALA A 164 10.42 -13.31 44.23
C ALA A 164 11.31 -14.17 45.16
N GLU A 165 10.83 -15.34 45.61
CA GLU A 165 11.58 -16.28 46.46
C GLU A 165 12.35 -17.35 45.67
N GLU A 166 12.16 -17.45 44.35
CA GLU A 166 12.89 -18.40 43.50
C GLU A 166 14.20 -17.79 42.99
N ASP A 167 15.26 -18.60 42.97
CA ASP A 167 16.56 -18.20 42.43
C ASP A 167 16.47 -18.04 40.89
N LEU A 168 16.46 -16.79 40.44
CA LEU A 168 16.51 -16.46 39.01
C LEU A 168 17.94 -16.65 38.46
N PRO A 169 18.08 -17.05 37.18
CA PRO A 169 19.38 -17.11 36.53
C PRO A 169 20.10 -15.75 36.58
N SER A 170 21.35 -15.77 37.04
CA SER A 170 22.13 -14.56 37.35
C SER A 170 22.47 -13.68 36.15
N ASP A 171 22.35 -14.21 34.93
CA ASP A 171 22.71 -13.51 33.69
C ASP A 171 21.55 -12.71 33.08
N ILE A 172 20.35 -12.78 33.67
CA ILE A 172 19.16 -12.20 33.04
C ILE A 172 19.16 -10.68 33.10
N PHE A 173 19.53 -10.08 34.24
CA PHE A 173 19.63 -8.63 34.34
C PHE A 173 20.60 -8.06 33.30
N SER A 174 21.75 -8.70 33.10
CA SER A 174 22.72 -8.31 32.07
C SER A 174 22.16 -8.44 30.65
N LYS A 175 21.38 -9.49 30.37
CA LYS A 175 20.70 -9.65 29.06
C LYS A 175 19.63 -8.58 28.83
N ILE A 176 18.91 -8.19 29.88
CA ILE A 176 17.90 -7.12 29.81
C ILE A 176 18.58 -5.79 29.53
N GLU A 177 19.64 -5.44 30.27
CA GLU A 177 20.42 -4.23 30.02
C GLU A 177 20.97 -4.17 28.59
N GLU A 178 21.50 -5.29 28.08
CA GLU A 178 22.00 -5.37 26.70
C GLU A 178 20.87 -5.15 25.67
N LYS A 179 19.70 -5.76 25.88
CA LYS A 179 18.54 -5.60 24.99
C LYS A 179 17.98 -4.17 25.02
N ILE A 180 17.88 -3.56 26.21
CA ILE A 180 17.46 -2.15 26.35
C ILE A 180 18.43 -1.24 25.57
N SER A 181 19.73 -1.40 25.76
CA SER A 181 20.73 -0.58 25.06
C SER A 181 20.62 -0.70 23.53
N LYS A 182 20.36 -1.92 23.01
CA LYS A 182 20.13 -2.14 21.58
C LYS A 182 18.87 -1.43 21.08
N ILE A 183 17.78 -1.45 21.86
CA ILE A 183 16.53 -0.77 21.51
C ILE A 183 16.74 0.75 21.49
N GLU A 184 17.42 1.32 22.48
CA GLU A 184 17.71 2.76 22.55
C GLU A 184 18.51 3.23 21.32
N GLN A 185 19.53 2.46 20.92
CA GLN A 185 20.31 2.76 19.70
C GLN A 185 19.45 2.74 18.43
N LYS A 186 18.55 1.74 18.31
CA LYS A 186 17.60 1.64 17.20
C LYS A 186 16.62 2.83 17.19
N GLU A 187 16.15 3.27 18.36
CA GLU A 187 15.22 4.39 18.50
C GLU A 187 15.87 5.73 18.13
N GLU A 188 17.11 5.96 18.55
CA GLU A 188 17.86 7.17 18.23
C GLU A 188 18.08 7.31 16.72
N ALA A 189 18.48 6.23 16.04
CA ALA A 189 18.58 6.20 14.59
C ALA A 189 17.25 6.53 13.90
N LEU A 190 16.13 6.03 14.44
CA LEU A 190 14.79 6.30 13.91
C LEU A 190 14.38 7.77 14.12
N LYS A 191 14.69 8.36 15.28
CA LYS A 191 14.45 9.79 15.58
C LYS A 191 15.20 10.70 14.61
N ILE A 192 16.46 10.39 14.33
CA ILE A 192 17.28 11.15 13.36
C ILE A 192 16.66 11.06 11.97
N SER A 193 16.32 9.85 11.52
CA SER A 193 15.69 9.61 10.21
C SER A 193 14.34 10.35 10.07
N LYS A 194 13.49 10.28 11.11
CA LYS A 194 12.21 10.99 11.15
C LYS A 194 12.39 12.51 11.11
N SER A 195 13.38 13.03 11.81
CA SER A 195 13.69 14.48 11.82
C SER A 195 14.12 14.96 10.44
N ILE A 196 14.97 14.19 9.74
CA ILE A 196 15.37 14.48 8.35
C ILE A 196 14.16 14.42 7.41
N LEU A 197 13.27 13.44 7.58
CA LEU A 197 12.06 13.32 6.78
C LEU A 197 11.10 14.48 7.02
N LEU A 198 10.88 14.87 8.28
CA LEU A 198 10.03 15.99 8.65
C LEU A 198 10.59 17.31 8.11
N PHE A 199 11.91 17.47 8.14
CA PHE A 199 12.61 18.60 7.54
C PHE A 199 12.43 18.64 6.02
N LYS A 200 12.61 17.51 5.32
CA LYS A 200 12.32 17.41 3.88
C LYS A 200 10.86 17.72 3.58
N LYS A 201 9.92 17.16 4.34
CA LYS A 201 8.49 17.38 4.16
C LYS A 201 8.14 18.86 4.35
N ALA A 202 8.72 19.52 5.36
CA ALA A 202 8.58 20.95 5.57
C ALA A 202 9.12 21.77 4.39
N LEU A 203 10.23 21.37 3.76
CA LEU A 203 10.75 22.02 2.54
C LEU A 203 9.86 21.81 1.30
N PHE A 204 9.13 20.69 1.21
CA PHE A 204 8.22 20.43 0.10
C PHE A 204 6.85 21.10 0.30
N GLU A 205 6.27 21.02 1.50
CA GLU A 205 4.98 21.62 1.84
C GLU A 205 5.08 23.15 1.96
N ASN A 206 6.13 23.66 2.60
CA ASN A 206 6.55 25.05 2.47
C ASN A 206 7.58 25.12 1.35
N SER A 207 7.17 24.79 0.12
CA SER A 207 7.99 25.02 -1.07
C SER A 207 8.61 26.41 -0.91
N PRO A 208 9.95 26.54 -0.78
CA PRO A 208 10.55 27.84 -0.59
C PRO A 208 10.07 28.68 -1.77
N ALA A 209 9.43 29.81 -1.48
CA ALA A 209 9.06 30.76 -2.52
C ALA A 209 10.38 31.27 -3.11
N VAL A 210 10.86 30.61 -4.16
CA VAL A 210 12.07 31.01 -4.88
C VAL A 210 11.69 32.24 -5.70
N ALA A 211 11.87 33.41 -5.10
CA ALA A 211 11.71 34.68 -5.79
C ALA A 211 12.94 34.92 -6.68
N ILE A 212 12.78 34.82 -7.99
CA ILE A 212 13.80 35.20 -8.96
C ILE A 212 13.66 36.71 -9.22
N LEU A 213 14.43 37.53 -8.52
CA LEU A 213 14.49 38.99 -8.72
C LEU A 213 15.54 39.32 -9.79
N ALA A 214 15.13 39.95 -10.89
CA ALA A 214 16.05 40.53 -11.87
C ALA A 214 15.54 41.91 -12.36
N PRO A 215 16.43 42.84 -12.75
CA PRO A 215 16.04 44.13 -13.29
C PRO A 215 15.20 43.98 -14.57
N TYR A 216 14.31 44.97 -14.83
CA TYR A 216 13.22 44.95 -15.83
C TYR A 216 13.67 44.65 -17.29
N SER A 217 14.98 44.64 -17.57
CA SER A 217 15.53 44.31 -18.88
C SER A 217 15.80 42.79 -19.02
N LYS A 218 14.76 42.04 -19.38
CA LYS A 218 14.82 40.72 -20.05
C LYS A 218 15.86 39.72 -19.48
N THR A 219 15.53 39.03 -18.39
CA THR A 219 16.27 37.78 -18.06
C THR A 219 15.45 36.75 -17.28
N VAL A 220 14.46 37.17 -16.48
CA VAL A 220 13.67 36.25 -15.63
C VAL A 220 12.97 35.15 -16.44
N SER A 221 12.32 35.49 -17.57
CA SER A 221 11.55 34.52 -18.37
C SER A 221 12.43 33.43 -19.00
N LYS A 222 13.63 33.79 -19.48
CA LYS A 222 14.57 32.82 -20.07
C LYS A 222 15.18 31.90 -19.01
N THR A 223 15.43 32.42 -17.82
CA THR A 223 15.93 31.62 -16.70
C THR A 223 14.87 30.63 -16.21
N ILE A 224 13.59 31.03 -16.15
CA ILE A 224 12.50 30.12 -15.81
C ILE A 224 12.32 29.06 -16.91
N GLU A 225 12.33 29.44 -18.19
CA GLU A 225 12.29 28.48 -19.31
C GLU A 225 13.43 27.46 -19.21
N ALA A 226 14.67 27.91 -19.05
CA ALA A 226 15.84 27.02 -18.97
C ALA A 226 15.81 26.04 -17.78
N ILE A 227 15.15 26.39 -16.68
CA ILE A 227 15.01 25.54 -15.49
C ILE A 227 13.80 24.60 -15.58
N THR A 228 12.78 24.97 -16.36
CA THR A 228 11.52 24.23 -16.49
C THR A 228 11.43 23.36 -17.73
N THR A 229 12.28 23.59 -18.74
CA THR A 229 12.43 22.68 -19.88
C THR A 229 13.22 21.44 -19.46
N PRO A 230 12.65 20.23 -19.57
CA PRO A 230 13.42 19.00 -19.39
C PRO A 230 14.50 18.89 -20.48
N PRO A 231 15.62 18.18 -20.20
CA PRO A 231 16.70 17.97 -21.16
C PRO A 231 16.26 17.17 -22.41
#